data_AF-A0A8J7A4V4-F1
#
_entry.id   AF-A0A8J7A4V4-F1
#
_cell.length_a   1.000
_cell.length_b   1.000
_cell.length_c   1.000
_cell.angle_alpha   90.00
_cell.angle_beta   90.00
_cell.angle_gamma   90.00
#
_symmetry.space_group_name_H-M   'P 1'
#
loop_
_entity.id
_entity.type
_entity.pdbx_description
1 polymer ?
#
loop_
_entity_poly.entity_id
_entity_poly.type
_entity_poly.pdbx_seq_one_letter_code
_entity_poly.pdbx_strand_id
1 'polypeptide(L)'
;LTLSDRTLLIYGESEGNRNNSGYKLARNLLGTSNLLTRHRIAYHPEPRQLFDRYCDRCTPTLESTEADTIWHSANKTTAFASRDFGSIVMSIREWKLHRKSKKQCVRKPKKIS
;
A
#
# COMPACT_ATOMS: atom_id res chain seq x y z
N LEU A 1 -0.37 -5.98 -2.21
CA LEU A 1 -1.69 -5.32 -2.25
C LEU A 1 -2.50 -5.74 -3.47
N THR A 2 -3.73 -6.16 -3.21
CA THR A 2 -4.78 -6.50 -4.20
C THR A 2 -5.33 -5.24 -4.87
N LEU A 3 -6.22 -5.41 -5.86
CA LEU A 3 -6.96 -4.28 -6.45
C LEU A 3 -7.84 -3.61 -5.38
N SER A 4 -8.58 -4.39 -4.59
CA SER A 4 -9.44 -3.86 -3.52
C SER A 4 -8.66 -3.03 -2.50
N ASP A 5 -7.47 -3.47 -2.08
CA ASP A 5 -6.64 -2.71 -1.14
C ASP A 5 -6.22 -1.35 -1.73
N ARG A 6 -5.92 -1.32 -3.04
CA ARG A 6 -5.54 -0.08 -3.73
C ARG A 6 -6.72 0.88 -3.85
N THR A 7 -7.91 0.37 -4.12
CA THR A 7 -9.15 1.17 -4.16
C THR A 7 -9.38 1.84 -2.81
N LEU A 8 -9.26 1.10 -1.70
CA LEU A 8 -9.40 1.67 -0.35
C LEU A 8 -8.38 2.78 -0.09
N LEU A 9 -7.12 2.61 -0.51
CA LEU A 9 -6.09 3.65 -0.35
C LEU A 9 -6.36 4.93 -1.17
N ILE A 10 -7.15 4.83 -2.25
CA ILE A 10 -7.46 5.97 -3.12
C ILE A 10 -8.73 6.69 -2.67
N TYR A 11 -9.76 5.93 -2.27
CA TYR A 11 -11.11 6.46 -2.05
C TYR A 11 -11.61 6.35 -0.60
N GLY A 12 -10.90 5.65 0.28
CA GLY A 12 -11.42 5.33 1.61
C GLY A 12 -12.58 4.36 1.55
N GLU A 13 -13.44 4.42 2.56
CA GLU A 13 -14.67 3.61 2.68
C GLU A 13 -15.76 4.43 3.40
N SER A 14 -17.02 4.11 3.16
CA SER A 14 -18.14 4.74 3.87
C SER A 14 -18.38 4.14 5.26
N GLU A 15 -19.16 4.88 6.06
CA GLU A 15 -19.74 4.39 7.31
C GLU A 15 -20.44 3.03 7.10
N GLY A 16 -20.41 2.19 8.14
CA GLY A 16 -20.91 0.81 8.10
C GLY A 16 -19.86 -0.22 7.69
N ASN A 17 -18.89 0.13 6.83
CA ASN A 17 -17.87 -0.83 6.36
C ASN A 17 -16.42 -0.43 6.66
N ARG A 18 -16.14 0.84 6.95
CA ARG A 18 -14.77 1.36 7.15
C ARG A 18 -13.92 0.61 8.18
N ASN A 19 -14.51 0.04 9.23
CA ASN A 19 -13.76 -0.71 10.24
C ASN A 19 -13.32 -2.09 9.73
N ASN A 20 -14.23 -2.78 9.04
CA ASN A 20 -13.98 -4.09 8.45
C ASN A 20 -12.98 -3.99 7.28
N SER A 21 -13.23 -3.04 6.38
CA SER A 21 -12.32 -2.72 5.27
C SER A 21 -10.95 -2.27 5.79
N GLY A 22 -10.93 -1.44 6.85
CA GLY A 22 -9.71 -0.98 7.51
C GLY A 22 -8.91 -2.12 8.13
N TYR A 23 -9.56 -3.02 8.86
CA TYR A 23 -8.91 -4.19 9.46
C TYR A 23 -8.28 -5.09 8.39
N LYS A 24 -9.02 -5.40 7.32
CA LYS A 24 -8.50 -6.17 6.18
C LYS A 24 -7.29 -5.48 5.55
N LEU A 25 -7.40 -4.17 5.28
CA LEU A 25 -6.34 -3.38 4.67
C LEU A 25 -5.07 -3.38 5.54
N ALA A 26 -5.22 -3.13 6.85
CA ALA A 26 -4.12 -3.12 7.81
C ALA A 26 -3.39 -4.47 7.84
N ARG A 27 -4.11 -5.60 7.88
CA ARG A 27 -3.48 -6.93 7.80
C ARG A 27 -2.73 -7.13 6.49
N ASN A 28 -3.30 -6.71 5.37
CA ASN A 28 -2.66 -6.86 4.06
C ASN A 28 -1.40 -6.00 3.93
N LEU A 29 -1.41 -4.80 4.51
CA LEU A 29 -0.26 -3.90 4.60
C LEU A 29 0.85 -4.51 5.46
N LEU A 30 0.53 -4.92 6.69
CA LEU A 30 1.45 -5.57 7.62
C LEU A 30 2.07 -6.83 7.02
N GLY A 31 1.24 -7.73 6.48
CA GLY A 31 1.71 -8.98 5.88
C GLY A 31 2.59 -8.75 4.65
N THR A 32 2.24 -7.78 3.80
CA THR A 32 3.09 -7.40 2.65
C THR A 32 4.42 -6.84 3.13
N SER A 33 4.41 -5.95 4.13
CA SER A 33 5.63 -5.32 4.66
C SER A 33 6.58 -6.34 5.29
N ASN A 34 6.06 -7.27 6.08
CA ASN A 34 6.84 -8.37 6.67
C ASN A 34 7.50 -9.23 5.60
N LEU A 35 6.76 -9.57 4.53
CA LEU A 35 7.28 -10.32 3.40
C LEU A 35 8.43 -9.57 2.71
N LEU A 36 8.25 -8.27 2.42
CA LEU A 36 9.28 -7.46 1.78
C LEU A 36 10.52 -7.30 2.67
N THR A 37 10.34 -7.05 3.97
CA THR A 37 11.41 -6.98 4.97
C THR A 37 12.21 -8.28 5.01
N ARG A 38 11.54 -9.44 5.07
CA ARG A 38 12.18 -10.77 5.06
C ARG A 38 13.08 -10.96 3.83
N HIS A 39 12.66 -10.44 2.68
CA HIS A 39 13.41 -10.51 1.43
C HIS A 39 14.35 -9.32 1.18
N ARG A 40 14.55 -8.44 2.17
CA ARG A 40 15.40 -7.24 2.08
C ARG A 40 15.03 -6.32 0.91
N ILE A 41 13.75 -6.26 0.56
CA ILE A 41 13.23 -5.38 -0.47
C ILE A 41 12.78 -4.09 0.21
N ALA A 42 13.46 -2.98 -0.10
CA ALA A 42 13.07 -1.67 0.39
C ALA A 42 11.69 -1.25 -0.16
N TYR A 43 10.88 -0.66 0.69
CA TYR A 43 9.58 -0.08 0.35
C TYR A 43 9.38 1.26 1.04
N HIS A 44 8.49 2.07 0.45
CA HIS A 44 8.04 3.33 1.00
C HIS A 44 6.67 3.64 0.38
N PRO A 45 5.73 4.28 1.10
CA PRO A 45 5.80 4.67 2.52
C PRO A 45 5.61 3.49 3.48
N GLU A 46 5.73 3.78 4.78
CA GLU A 46 5.51 2.80 5.84
C GLU A 46 4.05 2.31 5.87
N PRO A 47 3.79 1.05 6.27
CA PRO A 47 2.45 0.46 6.30
C PRO A 47 1.45 1.30 7.10
N ARG A 48 1.87 1.84 8.25
CA ARG A 48 1.03 2.69 9.10
C ARG A 48 0.62 3.98 8.37
N GLN A 49 1.55 4.62 7.67
CA GLN A 49 1.26 5.83 6.90
C GLN A 49 0.27 5.57 5.75
N LEU A 50 0.30 4.38 5.14
CA LEU A 50 -0.72 4.00 4.15
C LEU A 50 -2.08 3.80 4.80
N PHE A 51 -2.13 3.24 6.00
CA PHE A 51 -3.37 3.07 6.73
C PHE A 51 -3.96 4.40 7.21
N ASP A 52 -3.15 5.32 7.72
CA ASP A 52 -3.62 6.65 8.11
C ASP A 52 -4.23 7.40 6.91
N ARG A 53 -3.61 7.30 5.73
CA ARG A 53 -4.16 7.84 4.47
C ARG A 53 -5.51 7.24 4.08
N TYR A 54 -5.78 6.00 4.48
CA TYR A 54 -7.09 5.37 4.29
C TYR A 54 -8.10 5.95 5.29
N CYS A 55 -7.72 6.11 6.55
CA CYS A 55 -8.56 6.72 7.59
C CYS A 55 -9.00 8.14 7.22
N ASP A 56 -8.08 8.96 6.71
CA ASP A 56 -8.33 10.33 6.24
C ASP A 56 -9.30 10.39 5.05
N ARG A 57 -9.41 9.31 4.29
CA ARG A 57 -10.29 9.23 3.10
C ARG A 57 -11.65 8.62 3.40
N CYS A 58 -11.85 8.02 4.57
CA CYS A 58 -13.14 7.44 4.93
C CYS A 58 -14.20 8.53 5.08
N THR A 59 -15.46 8.17 4.88
CA THR A 59 -16.61 9.08 5.04
C THR A 59 -17.64 8.47 6.01
N PRO A 60 -17.75 8.95 7.26
CA PRO A 60 -16.93 10.00 7.86
C PRO A 60 -15.48 9.54 8.05
N THR A 61 -14.58 10.49 8.31
CA THR A 61 -13.18 10.18 8.62
C THR A 61 -13.10 9.29 9.86
N LEU A 62 -12.09 8.42 9.90
CA LEU A 62 -11.82 7.57 11.05
C LEU A 62 -11.09 8.37 12.12
N GLU A 63 -11.66 8.44 13.32
CA GLU A 63 -11.01 9.09 14.46
C GLU A 63 -9.72 8.34 14.84
N SER A 64 -8.73 9.07 15.35
CA SER A 64 -7.41 8.52 15.68
C SER A 64 -7.47 7.30 16.61
N THR A 65 -8.31 7.34 17.64
CA THR A 65 -8.51 6.25 18.61
C THR A 65 -9.16 5.01 17.98
N GLU A 66 -10.09 5.21 17.05
CA GLU A 66 -10.74 4.14 16.30
C GLU A 66 -9.74 3.50 15.31
N ALA A 67 -8.99 4.33 14.58
CA ALA A 67 -7.92 3.90 13.69
C ALA A 67 -6.84 3.10 14.44
N ASP A 68 -6.40 3.58 15.61
CA ASP A 68 -5.46 2.85 16.46
C ASP A 68 -6.02 1.52 16.92
N THR A 69 -7.28 1.47 17.33
CA THR A 69 -7.92 0.21 17.75
C THR A 69 -7.93 -0.82 16.62
N ILE A 70 -8.28 -0.40 15.40
CA ILE A 70 -8.26 -1.26 14.21
C ILE A 70 -6.83 -1.74 13.92
N TRP A 71 -5.86 -0.84 13.93
CA TRP A 71 -4.46 -1.14 13.65
C TRP A 71 -3.88 -2.14 14.66
N HIS A 72 -4.07 -1.89 15.96
CA HIS A 72 -3.62 -2.78 17.02
C HIS A 72 -4.28 -4.16 16.88
N SER A 73 -5.59 -4.19 16.61
CA SER A 73 -6.32 -5.45 16.38
C SER A 73 -5.73 -6.23 15.20
N ALA A 74 -5.45 -5.57 14.08
CA ALA A 74 -4.84 -6.19 12.90
C ALA A 74 -3.42 -6.73 13.18
N ASN A 75 -2.67 -6.07 14.07
CA ASN A 75 -1.30 -6.44 14.44
C ASN A 75 -1.20 -7.46 15.59
N LYS A 76 -2.33 -7.84 16.25
CA LYS A 76 -2.31 -8.81 17.36
C LYS A 76 -1.77 -10.18 16.96
N THR A 77 -1.95 -10.57 15.71
CA THR A 77 -1.49 -11.86 15.19
C THR A 77 -0.70 -11.67 13.91
N THR A 78 0.18 -12.63 13.61
CA THR A 78 0.98 -12.61 12.39
C THR A 78 0.09 -12.43 11.15
N ALA A 79 0.34 -11.35 10.42
CA ALA A 79 -0.33 -11.05 9.17
C ALA A 79 0.44 -11.63 7.98
N PHE A 80 -0.28 -12.10 6.97
CA PHE A 80 0.29 -12.66 5.75
C PHE A 80 -0.04 -11.77 4.56
N ALA A 81 0.86 -11.70 3.58
CA ALA A 81 0.64 -10.90 2.39
C ALA A 81 -0.59 -11.42 1.61
N SER A 82 -1.43 -10.51 1.14
CA SER A 82 -2.63 -10.85 0.35
C SER A 82 -2.33 -11.35 -1.07
N ARG A 83 -1.06 -11.33 -1.47
CA ARG A 83 -0.57 -11.78 -2.77
C ARG A 83 0.68 -12.61 -2.57
N ASP A 84 0.91 -13.56 -3.46
CA ASP A 84 2.12 -14.35 -3.48
C ASP A 84 3.36 -13.48 -3.78
N PHE A 85 4.51 -13.94 -3.31
CA PHE A 85 5.77 -13.20 -3.46
C PHE A 85 6.16 -13.02 -4.94
N GLY A 86 5.93 -14.03 -5.80
CA GLY A 86 6.25 -13.97 -7.22
C GLY A 86 5.51 -12.84 -7.94
N SER A 87 4.20 -12.74 -7.72
CA SER A 87 3.34 -11.69 -8.26
C SER A 87 3.73 -10.29 -7.77
N ILE A 88 4.14 -10.18 -6.50
CA ILE A 88 4.66 -8.94 -5.93
C ILE A 88 5.97 -8.53 -6.63
N VAL A 89 6.93 -9.45 -6.75
CA VAL A 89 8.23 -9.21 -7.42
C VAL A 89 8.05 -8.84 -8.88
N MET A 90 7.15 -9.53 -9.60
CA MET A 90 6.78 -9.16 -10.97
C MET A 90 6.28 -7.72 -11.05
N SER A 91 5.36 -7.33 -10.15
CA SER A 91 4.83 -5.96 -10.12
C SER A 91 5.93 -4.91 -9.84
N ILE A 92 6.88 -5.23 -8.96
CA ILE A 92 8.02 -4.36 -8.65
C ILE A 92 8.94 -4.23 -9.88
N ARG A 93 9.21 -5.34 -10.59
CA ARG A 93 10.02 -5.35 -11.81
C ARG A 93 9.38 -4.46 -12.88
N GLU A 94 8.10 -4.65 -13.14
CA GLU A 94 7.36 -3.85 -14.11
C GLU A 94 7.40 -2.36 -13.76
N TRP A 95 7.15 -2.00 -12.49
CA TRP A 95 7.24 -0.60 -12.06
C TRP A 95 8.63 0.00 -12.28
N LYS A 96 9.69 -0.76 -12.01
CA LYS A 96 11.09 -0.32 -12.26
C LYS A 96 11.34 -0.10 -13.75
N LEU A 97 10.83 -0.96 -14.63
CA LEU A 97 10.97 -0.82 -16.09
C LEU A 97 10.25 0.43 -16.60
N HIS A 98 9.00 0.63 -16.19
CA HIS A 98 8.22 1.82 -16.56
C HIS A 98 8.91 3.11 -16.11
N ARG A 99 9.50 3.14 -14.91
CA ARG A 99 10.29 4.29 -14.45
C ARG A 99 11.56 4.54 -15.26
N LYS A 100 12.27 3.49 -15.70
CA LYS A 100 13.46 3.64 -16.56
C LYS A 100 13.11 4.19 -17.93
N SER A 101 12.02 3.72 -18.54
CA SER A 101 11.54 4.21 -19.84
C SER A 101 11.16 5.70 -19.77
N LYS A 102 10.40 6.13 -18.75
CA LYS A 102 10.06 7.55 -18.57
C LYS A 102 11.29 8.45 -18.39
N LYS A 103 12.38 7.97 -17.77
CA LYS A 103 13.64 8.72 -17.66
C LYS A 103 14.36 8.88 -19.01
N GLN A 104 14.23 7.91 -19.92
CA GLN A 104 14.83 7.99 -21.25
C GLN A 104 14.09 8.98 -22.17
N CYS A 105 12.75 9.07 -22.09
CA CYS A 105 12.00 10.06 -22.90
C CYS A 105 12.31 11.51 -22.54
N VAL A 106 12.79 11.80 -21.33
CA VAL A 106 13.13 13.17 -20.89
C VAL A 106 14.57 13.57 -21.27
N ARG A 107 15.41 12.62 -21.72
CA ARG A 107 16.82 12.88 -22.05
C ARG A 107 17.11 12.67 -23.53
N LYS A 108 16.68 13.61 -24.38
CA LYS A 108 17.35 13.90 -25.66
C LYS A 108 17.48 15.41 -25.85
N PRO A 109 18.62 16.04 -25.52
CA PRO A 109 18.90 17.37 -26.03
C PRO A 109 19.05 17.28 -27.56
N LYS A 110 18.27 18.07 -28.29
CA LYS A 110 18.50 18.33 -29.71
C LYS A 110 19.93 18.90 -29.84
N LYS A 111 20.83 18.20 -30.54
CA LYS A 111 22.02 18.84 -31.09
C LYS A 111 21.53 19.85 -32.12
N ILE A 112 21.69 21.13 -31.81
CA ILE A 112 21.59 22.20 -32.81
C ILE A 112 22.96 22.20 -33.48
N SER A 113 23.00 21.73 -34.72
CA SER A 113 24.11 21.89 -35.65
C SER A 113 23.75 22.99 -36.63
#